data_AF-A0A3C1C6X0-F1
#
_entry.id   AF-A0A3C1C6X0-F1
#
_cell.length_a   1.000
_cell.length_b   1.000
_cell.length_c   1.000
_cell.angle_alpha   90.00
_cell.angle_beta   90.00
_cell.angle_gamma   90.00
#
_symmetry.space_group_name_H-M   'P 1'
#
loop_
_entity.id
_entity.type
_entity.pdbx_description
1 polymer ?
#
loop_
_entity_poly.entity_id
_entity_poly.type
_entity_poly.pdbx_seq_one_letter_code
_entity_poly.pdbx_strand_id
1 'polypeptide(L)'
;MKRIFVLDVSDLSFSRRVSAAALQGLVNRKGSTLYLDYGFYDDPSARRTNEEFIDDKNWFGKYRTFLGNQDEHNIEFYQKEHGFDIEELSSLSEALRKFKDDYGGLVIWDESLLDTVNAAVMLAGLENLIPVTMNLIEELALQDLPIRHDLRNKWTDRLQIYTWAMDNLFEQCKPGVVACIEPGWQRPEFLDYLVEERIFTYSLSSRHEGLGNKLLMLLAFGPPALREVIFALRLDAPIRKFALHWMARRSQEVKISNTIQRKVRSETYPTIFGWHTKRDDELSFMSQLSANGLRLVPAHLAGNFSFHSKLEPLKEKPFKARSFKGKSFKAESLG
;
A
#
# COMPACT_ATOMS: atom_id res chain seq x y z
N MET A 1 4.35 -6.90 31.13
CA MET A 1 3.79 -7.51 29.92
C MET A 1 3.24 -6.37 29.08
N LYS A 2 3.61 -6.24 27.81
CA LYS A 2 3.08 -5.15 26.97
C LYS A 2 1.67 -5.56 26.52
N ARG A 3 0.67 -4.72 26.81
CA ARG A 3 -0.70 -4.95 26.35
C ARG A 3 -0.86 -4.43 24.93
N ILE A 4 -1.51 -5.22 24.08
CA ILE A 4 -1.97 -4.82 22.75
C ILE A 4 -3.48 -5.02 22.67
N PHE A 5 -4.12 -4.24 21.81
CA PHE A 5 -5.55 -4.25 21.61
C PHE A 5 -5.87 -4.81 20.23
N VAL A 6 -6.79 -5.75 20.16
CA VAL A 6 -7.21 -6.38 18.90
C VAL A 6 -8.65 -5.95 18.61
N LEU A 7 -8.89 -5.44 17.40
CA LEU A 7 -10.22 -5.12 16.91
C LEU A 7 -10.52 -5.99 15.69
N ASP A 8 -11.58 -6.79 15.78
CA ASP A 8 -12.11 -7.51 14.63
C ASP A 8 -12.78 -6.52 13.66
N VAL A 9 -12.28 -6.49 12.42
CA VAL A 9 -12.79 -5.67 11.33
C VAL A 9 -13.29 -6.50 10.14
N SER A 10 -13.31 -7.82 10.27
CA SER A 10 -13.62 -8.79 9.22
C SER A 10 -15.05 -8.64 8.64
N ASP A 11 -16.00 -8.18 9.44
CA ASP A 11 -17.39 -7.93 9.00
C ASP A 11 -17.73 -6.44 8.83
N LEU A 12 -16.76 -5.55 9.01
CA LEU A 12 -16.99 -4.10 8.87
C LEU A 12 -17.08 -3.67 7.41
N SER A 13 -17.92 -2.65 7.15
CA SER A 13 -17.98 -1.99 5.84
C SER A 13 -16.65 -1.34 5.48
N PHE A 14 -16.41 -1.11 4.18
CA PHE A 14 -15.20 -0.41 3.71
C PHE A 14 -14.97 0.92 4.44
N SER A 15 -16.03 1.72 4.64
CA SER A 15 -15.92 3.01 5.34
C SER A 15 -15.48 2.87 6.79
N ARG A 16 -16.00 1.88 7.53
CA ARG A 16 -15.58 1.60 8.91
C ARG A 16 -14.16 1.05 8.96
N ARG A 17 -13.77 0.19 8.03
CA ARG A 17 -12.39 -0.32 7.94
C ARG A 17 -11.39 0.78 7.61
N VAL A 18 -11.75 1.77 6.80
CA VAL A 18 -10.92 2.97 6.54
C VAL A 18 -10.68 3.75 7.84
N SER A 19 -11.73 3.98 8.63
CA SER A 19 -11.60 4.65 9.94
C SER A 19 -10.76 3.83 10.92
N ALA A 20 -10.94 2.50 10.97
CA ALA A 20 -10.16 1.59 11.81
C ALA A 20 -8.67 1.57 11.43
N ALA A 21 -8.36 1.43 10.13
CA ALA A 21 -6.98 1.42 9.64
C ALA A 21 -6.28 2.75 9.92
N ALA A 22 -6.97 3.88 9.72
CA ALA A 22 -6.40 5.18 10.07
C ALA A 22 -6.16 5.32 11.59
N LEU A 23 -7.10 4.88 12.43
CA LEU A 23 -6.92 4.86 13.88
C LEU A 23 -5.69 4.02 14.26
N GLN A 24 -5.55 2.82 13.67
CA GLN A 24 -4.40 1.96 13.87
C GLN A 24 -3.09 2.68 13.53
N GLY A 25 -3.02 3.32 12.37
CA GLY A 25 -1.85 4.09 11.95
C GLY A 25 -1.49 5.22 12.90
N LEU A 26 -2.47 5.92 13.47
CA LEU A 26 -2.22 6.99 14.45
C LEU A 26 -1.69 6.44 15.76
N VAL A 27 -2.36 5.42 16.31
CA VAL A 27 -2.03 4.79 17.59
C VAL A 27 -0.65 4.15 17.54
N ASN A 28 -0.32 3.45 16.44
CA ASN A 28 0.91 2.68 16.32
C ASN A 28 2.18 3.52 16.11
N ARG A 29 2.07 4.84 15.88
CA ARG A 29 3.24 5.74 15.87
C ARG A 29 4.05 5.70 17.16
N LYS A 30 3.39 5.42 18.29
CA LYS A 30 4.00 5.31 19.62
C LYS A 30 4.54 3.90 19.91
N GLY A 31 4.24 2.92 19.04
CA GLY A 31 4.65 1.53 19.15
C GLY A 31 3.50 0.56 18.85
N SER A 32 3.82 -0.72 18.66
CA SER A 32 2.83 -1.77 18.33
C SER A 32 1.75 -1.93 19.42
N THR A 33 0.57 -1.35 19.19
CA THR A 33 -0.47 -1.18 20.23
C THR A 33 -1.85 -1.62 19.76
N LEU A 34 -2.30 -1.20 18.57
CA LEU A 34 -3.58 -1.60 17.98
C LEU A 34 -3.33 -2.55 16.80
N TYR A 35 -3.99 -3.69 16.82
CA TYR A 35 -3.99 -4.71 15.76
C TYR A 35 -5.42 -4.86 15.22
N LEU A 36 -5.58 -4.98 13.91
CA LEU A 36 -6.86 -5.20 13.25
C LEU A 36 -6.91 -6.63 12.72
N ASP A 37 -7.92 -7.40 13.13
CA ASP A 37 -8.17 -8.72 12.57
C ASP A 37 -9.08 -8.59 11.34
N TYR A 38 -8.52 -8.78 10.15
CA TYR A 38 -9.26 -8.76 8.88
C TYR A 38 -9.93 -10.09 8.57
N GLY A 39 -9.69 -11.12 9.38
CA GLY A 39 -10.29 -12.43 9.27
C GLY A 39 -9.72 -13.27 8.13
N PHE A 40 -10.59 -14.09 7.54
CA PHE A 40 -10.22 -14.98 6.46
C PHE A 40 -10.16 -14.24 5.13
N TYR A 41 -8.97 -14.21 4.53
CA TYR A 41 -8.76 -13.76 3.15
C TYR A 41 -9.22 -14.81 2.12
N ASP A 42 -10.47 -15.24 2.20
CA ASP A 42 -11.16 -16.03 1.17
C ASP A 42 -12.33 -15.24 0.58
N ASP A 43 -12.03 -14.01 0.14
CA ASP A 43 -13.00 -13.13 -0.49
C ASP A 43 -13.00 -13.35 -2.01
N PRO A 44 -14.10 -13.89 -2.61
CA PRO A 44 -14.22 -13.99 -4.06
C PRO A 44 -14.12 -12.64 -4.78
N SER A 45 -14.40 -11.53 -4.08
CA SER A 45 -14.25 -10.18 -4.61
C SER A 45 -12.79 -9.72 -4.74
N ALA A 46 -11.87 -10.36 -4.01
CA ALA A 46 -10.42 -10.20 -4.17
C ALA A 46 -9.91 -10.89 -5.45
N ARG A 47 -10.65 -11.88 -5.96
CA ARG A 47 -10.36 -12.63 -7.19
C ARG A 47 -10.85 -11.89 -8.45
N ARG A 48 -10.67 -10.57 -8.49
CA ARG A 48 -11.15 -9.71 -9.60
C ARG A 48 -10.01 -9.13 -10.45
N THR A 49 -8.83 -9.75 -10.41
CA THR A 49 -7.71 -9.43 -11.32
C THR A 49 -7.95 -10.03 -12.70
N ASN A 50 -7.13 -9.64 -13.68
CA ASN A 50 -7.15 -10.14 -15.05
C ASN A 50 -6.55 -11.57 -15.17
N GLU A 51 -6.77 -12.44 -14.17
CA GLU A 51 -6.13 -13.75 -14.05
C GLU A 51 -7.11 -14.91 -14.23
N GLU A 52 -6.61 -16.05 -14.72
CA GLU A 52 -7.33 -17.32 -14.68
C GLU A 52 -7.31 -17.88 -13.26
N PHE A 53 -8.44 -17.80 -12.56
CA PHE A 53 -8.56 -18.34 -11.21
C PHE A 53 -8.70 -19.86 -11.22
N ILE A 54 -8.18 -20.50 -10.18
CA ILE A 54 -8.48 -21.90 -9.85
C ILE A 54 -10.00 -22.03 -9.79
N ASP A 55 -10.56 -22.98 -10.53
CA ASP A 55 -12.00 -23.22 -10.53
C ASP A 55 -12.51 -23.57 -9.13
N ASP A 56 -13.76 -23.20 -8.84
CA ASP A 56 -14.36 -23.37 -7.51
C ASP A 56 -14.29 -24.82 -7.02
N LYS A 57 -14.39 -25.82 -7.90
CA LYS A 57 -14.29 -27.22 -7.51
C LYS A 57 -12.90 -27.55 -6.98
N ASN A 58 -11.83 -27.11 -7.66
CA ASN A 58 -10.47 -27.28 -7.17
C ASN A 58 -10.19 -26.38 -5.94
N TRP A 59 -10.67 -25.15 -5.92
CA TRP A 59 -10.49 -24.23 -4.79
C TRP A 59 -11.12 -24.80 -3.51
N PHE A 60 -12.43 -24.99 -3.50
CA PHE A 60 -13.17 -25.49 -2.34
C PHE A 60 -12.87 -26.97 -2.05
N GLY A 61 -12.60 -27.78 -3.06
CA GLY A 61 -12.36 -29.21 -2.90
C GLY A 61 -10.94 -29.58 -2.45
N LYS A 62 -9.94 -28.73 -2.69
CA LYS A 62 -8.53 -29.05 -2.37
C LYS A 62 -7.81 -28.00 -1.54
N TYR A 63 -8.01 -26.70 -1.83
CA TYR A 63 -7.13 -25.66 -1.30
C TYR A 63 -7.71 -24.89 -0.13
N ARG A 64 -9.03 -24.71 -0.11
CA ARG A 64 -9.72 -23.86 0.88
C ARG A 64 -9.49 -24.27 2.34
N THR A 65 -9.34 -25.57 2.60
CA THR A 65 -9.10 -26.11 3.95
C THR A 65 -7.73 -25.74 4.50
N PHE A 66 -6.78 -25.36 3.64
CA PHE A 66 -5.45 -24.91 4.06
C PHE A 66 -5.40 -23.40 4.36
N LEU A 67 -6.48 -22.66 4.10
CA LEU A 67 -6.57 -21.24 4.46
C LEU A 67 -7.18 -21.06 5.85
N GLY A 68 -6.40 -20.49 6.75
CA GLY A 68 -6.78 -20.06 8.09
C GLY A 68 -6.92 -18.54 8.21
N ASN A 69 -7.40 -18.05 9.35
CA ASN A 69 -7.29 -16.64 9.72
C ASN A 69 -5.81 -16.33 9.96
N GLN A 70 -5.21 -15.53 9.08
CA GLN A 70 -3.77 -15.25 9.16
C GLN A 70 -3.45 -14.27 10.29
N ASP A 71 -4.41 -13.42 10.64
CA ASP A 71 -4.27 -12.43 11.71
C ASP A 71 -4.28 -13.10 13.09
N GLU A 72 -5.17 -14.08 13.31
CA GLU A 72 -5.14 -14.93 14.51
C GLU A 72 -3.79 -15.63 14.69
N HIS A 73 -3.25 -16.25 13.63
CA HIS A 73 -1.94 -16.89 13.70
C HIS A 73 -0.81 -15.91 14.02
N ASN A 74 -0.86 -14.69 13.48
CA ASN A 74 0.10 -13.63 13.82
C ASN A 74 -0.01 -13.21 15.29
N ILE A 75 -1.24 -13.04 15.80
CA ILE A 75 -1.50 -12.68 17.20
C ILE A 75 -0.99 -13.78 18.14
N GLU A 76 -1.29 -15.05 17.87
CA GLU A 76 -0.78 -16.20 18.64
C GLU A 76 0.75 -16.23 18.65
N PHE A 77 1.37 -16.00 17.49
CA PHE A 77 2.83 -15.90 17.39
C PHE A 77 3.37 -14.75 18.25
N TYR A 78 2.74 -13.57 18.23
CA TYR A 78 3.18 -12.44 19.04
C TYR A 78 2.95 -12.62 20.54
N GLN A 79 1.85 -13.25 20.95
CA GLN A 79 1.64 -13.65 22.35
C GLN A 79 2.77 -14.55 22.83
N LYS A 80 3.13 -15.55 22.02
CA LYS A 80 4.15 -16.54 22.37
C LYS A 80 5.57 -15.97 22.39
N GLU A 81 5.97 -15.28 21.32
CA GLU A 81 7.36 -14.88 21.11
C GLU A 81 7.68 -13.50 21.71
N HIS A 82 6.70 -12.59 21.81
CA HIS A 82 6.87 -11.26 22.41
C HIS A 82 6.22 -11.13 23.79
N GLY A 83 5.44 -12.12 24.25
CA GLY A 83 4.80 -12.08 25.55
C GLY A 83 3.76 -10.96 25.67
N PHE A 84 3.00 -10.71 24.60
CA PHE A 84 1.95 -9.68 24.64
C PHE A 84 0.71 -10.15 25.40
N ASP A 85 0.14 -9.23 26.17
CA ASP A 85 -1.19 -9.36 26.78
C ASP A 85 -2.23 -8.84 25.79
N ILE A 86 -3.24 -9.65 25.44
CA ILE A 86 -4.23 -9.29 24.43
C ILE A 86 -5.51 -8.84 25.11
N GLU A 87 -6.00 -7.67 24.72
CA GLU A 87 -7.32 -7.18 25.08
C GLU A 87 -8.13 -6.97 23.80
N GLU A 88 -9.21 -7.73 23.66
CA GLU A 88 -10.13 -7.60 22.53
C GLU A 88 -11.05 -6.38 22.73
N LEU A 89 -11.22 -5.61 21.65
CA LEU A 89 -12.15 -4.49 21.59
C LEU A 89 -13.44 -4.96 20.91
N SER A 90 -14.58 -4.70 21.54
CA SER A 90 -15.89 -5.16 21.08
C SER A 90 -16.42 -4.43 19.85
N SER A 91 -15.90 -3.23 19.56
CA SER A 91 -16.38 -2.39 18.46
C SER A 91 -15.41 -1.28 18.06
N LEU A 92 -15.57 -0.76 16.85
CA LEU A 92 -14.86 0.44 16.40
C LEU A 92 -15.14 1.66 17.30
N SER A 93 -16.38 1.83 17.79
CA SER A 93 -16.73 2.92 18.71
C SER A 93 -15.99 2.80 20.04
N GLU A 94 -15.77 1.58 20.54
CA GLU A 94 -14.92 1.36 21.71
C GLU A 94 -13.46 1.74 21.42
N ALA A 95 -12.90 1.28 20.29
CA ALA A 95 -11.54 1.61 19.89
C ALA A 95 -11.33 3.13 19.80
N LEU A 96 -12.25 3.85 19.15
CA LEU A 96 -12.18 5.31 19.02
C LEU A 96 -12.20 6.00 20.39
N ARG A 97 -13.14 5.63 21.28
CA ARG A 97 -13.18 6.20 22.64
C ARG A 97 -11.89 5.92 23.43
N LYS A 98 -11.34 4.72 23.28
CA LYS A 98 -10.14 4.29 24.00
C LYS A 98 -8.89 5.06 23.58
N PHE A 99 -8.77 5.36 22.30
CA PHE A 99 -7.65 6.08 21.70
C PHE A 99 -7.98 7.53 21.31
N LYS A 100 -8.94 8.14 22.01
CA LYS A 100 -9.43 9.50 21.71
C LYS A 100 -8.34 10.57 21.73
N ASP A 101 -7.26 10.34 22.48
CA ASP A 101 -6.15 11.29 22.64
C ASP A 101 -5.12 11.17 21.50
N ASP A 102 -5.27 10.21 20.58
CA ASP A 102 -4.40 9.99 19.42
C ASP A 102 -4.85 10.74 18.15
N TYR A 103 -6.03 11.35 18.17
CA TYR A 103 -6.58 12.12 17.05
C TYR A 103 -7.28 13.40 17.52
N GLY A 104 -7.27 14.44 16.68
CA GLY A 104 -7.73 15.79 17.02
C GLY A 104 -8.94 16.29 16.24
N GLY A 105 -9.55 15.44 15.41
CA GLY A 105 -10.71 15.79 14.59
C GLY A 105 -11.00 14.79 13.49
N LEU A 106 -11.91 15.18 12.60
CA LEU A 106 -12.42 14.35 11.51
C LEU A 106 -12.08 14.95 10.15
N VAL A 107 -11.92 14.08 9.16
CA VAL A 107 -11.95 14.43 7.74
C VAL A 107 -13.05 13.63 7.04
N ILE A 108 -13.99 14.34 6.43
CA ILE A 108 -15.10 13.71 5.71
C ILE A 108 -14.66 13.46 4.27
N TRP A 109 -14.72 12.20 3.82
CA TRP A 109 -14.49 11.84 2.42
C TRP A 109 -15.81 11.55 1.68
N ASP A 110 -15.76 11.60 0.36
CA ASP A 110 -16.92 11.52 -0.53
C ASP A 110 -17.07 10.12 -1.11
N GLU A 111 -18.12 9.40 -0.70
CA GLU A 111 -18.43 8.06 -1.21
C GLU A 111 -18.80 8.05 -2.70
N SER A 112 -19.25 9.17 -3.25
CA SER A 112 -19.55 9.30 -4.68
C SER A 112 -18.30 9.44 -5.55
N LEU A 113 -17.17 9.82 -4.95
CA LEU A 113 -15.87 9.95 -5.60
C LEU A 113 -14.80 9.31 -4.72
N LEU A 114 -14.70 7.98 -4.78
CA LEU A 114 -13.88 7.15 -3.88
C LEU A 114 -12.41 7.57 -3.78
N ASP A 115 -11.81 8.16 -4.82
CA ASP A 115 -10.45 8.69 -4.79
C ASP A 115 -10.23 9.77 -3.70
N THR A 116 -11.30 10.40 -3.19
CA THR A 116 -11.22 11.33 -2.04
C THR A 116 -10.77 10.64 -0.75
N VAL A 117 -10.92 9.32 -0.61
CA VAL A 117 -10.42 8.60 0.56
C VAL A 117 -8.90 8.69 0.67
N ASN A 118 -8.17 8.70 -0.45
CA ASN A 118 -6.71 8.83 -0.44
C ASN A 118 -6.30 10.22 0.06
N ALA A 119 -7.04 11.28 -0.32
CA ALA A 119 -6.83 12.62 0.21
C ALA A 119 -7.14 12.68 1.71
N ALA A 120 -8.23 12.07 2.16
CA ALA A 120 -8.58 11.99 3.56
C ALA A 120 -7.55 11.21 4.40
N VAL A 121 -7.00 10.11 3.88
CA VAL A 121 -5.93 9.33 4.53
C VAL A 121 -4.64 10.13 4.66
N MET A 122 -4.26 10.90 3.62
CA MET A 122 -3.09 11.79 3.71
C MET A 122 -3.30 12.86 4.78
N LEU A 123 -4.48 13.51 4.80
CA LEU A 123 -4.84 14.49 5.83
C LEU A 123 -4.89 13.86 7.24
N ALA A 124 -5.41 12.64 7.36
CA ALA A 124 -5.39 11.87 8.60
C ALA A 124 -3.97 11.67 9.12
N GLY A 125 -3.03 11.29 8.24
CA GLY A 125 -1.63 11.17 8.56
C GLY A 125 -1.00 12.52 8.98
N LEU A 126 -1.22 13.58 8.21
CA LEU A 126 -0.57 14.87 8.44
C LEU A 126 -1.12 15.60 9.68
N GLU A 127 -2.41 15.51 9.94
CA GLU A 127 -3.12 16.34 10.92
C GLU A 127 -3.73 15.54 12.10
N ASN A 128 -3.47 14.23 12.17
CA ASN A 128 -4.01 13.33 13.20
C ASN A 128 -5.54 13.31 13.20
N LEU A 129 -6.15 12.98 12.06
CA LEU A 129 -7.59 12.96 11.88
C LEU A 129 -8.11 11.55 11.64
N ILE A 130 -9.39 11.32 11.93
CA ILE A 130 -10.08 10.09 11.54
C ILE A 130 -10.86 10.34 10.23
N PRO A 131 -10.56 9.60 9.15
CA PRO A 131 -11.33 9.64 7.92
C PRO A 131 -12.66 8.92 8.13
N VAL A 132 -13.77 9.63 7.86
CA VAL A 132 -15.14 9.15 8.03
C VAL A 132 -16.01 9.55 6.85
N THR A 133 -17.11 8.85 6.63
CA THR A 133 -18.20 9.35 5.78
C THR A 133 -19.21 10.07 6.67
N MET A 134 -20.09 10.88 6.08
CA MET A 134 -21.05 11.69 6.85
C MET A 134 -21.91 10.83 7.79
N ASN A 135 -22.36 9.66 7.33
CA ASN A 135 -23.22 8.76 8.12
C ASN A 135 -22.48 8.16 9.32
N LEU A 136 -21.16 7.94 9.22
CA LEU A 136 -20.38 7.36 10.31
C LEU A 136 -20.23 8.30 11.52
N ILE A 137 -20.43 9.62 11.35
CA ILE A 137 -20.29 10.57 12.46
C ILE A 137 -21.32 10.26 13.55
N GLU A 138 -22.58 10.04 13.17
CA GLU A 138 -23.64 9.72 14.12
C GLU A 138 -23.50 8.29 14.64
N GLU A 139 -23.28 7.32 13.74
CA GLU A 139 -23.17 5.90 14.08
C GLU A 139 -22.03 5.60 15.07
N LEU A 140 -20.93 6.33 15.00
CA LEU A 140 -19.76 6.16 15.86
C LEU A 140 -19.73 7.15 17.05
N ALA A 141 -20.78 7.96 17.22
CA ALA A 141 -20.90 8.99 18.25
C ALA A 141 -19.73 9.99 18.27
N LEU A 142 -19.40 10.56 17.10
CA LEU A 142 -18.26 11.45 16.88
C LEU A 142 -18.67 12.94 16.75
N GLN A 143 -19.89 13.30 17.15
CA GLN A 143 -20.45 14.63 16.96
C GLN A 143 -19.69 15.75 17.68
N ASP A 144 -18.99 15.40 18.78
CA ASP A 144 -18.22 16.35 19.57
C ASP A 144 -16.84 16.67 18.98
N LEU A 145 -16.41 15.94 17.94
CA LEU A 145 -15.11 16.14 17.30
C LEU A 145 -15.20 17.19 16.19
N PRO A 146 -14.20 18.08 16.06
CA PRO A 146 -14.21 19.08 15.00
C PRO A 146 -14.00 18.42 13.64
N ILE A 147 -14.89 18.73 12.70
CA ILE A 147 -14.68 18.44 11.28
C ILE A 147 -13.64 19.43 10.75
N ARG A 148 -12.41 18.97 10.54
CA ARG A 148 -11.31 19.81 10.05
C ARG A 148 -11.37 20.00 8.54
N HIS A 149 -11.78 18.95 7.84
CA HIS A 149 -11.90 18.94 6.39
C HIS A 149 -13.19 18.24 5.97
N ASP A 150 -13.91 18.85 5.02
CA ASP A 150 -15.02 18.22 4.31
C ASP A 150 -14.68 18.19 2.82
N LEU A 151 -14.39 16.99 2.31
CA LEU A 151 -13.93 16.77 0.94
C LEU A 151 -15.08 16.53 -0.05
N ARG A 152 -16.33 16.51 0.42
CA ARG A 152 -17.49 16.27 -0.44
C ARG A 152 -17.68 17.40 -1.43
N ASN A 153 -18.05 17.04 -2.65
CA ASN A 153 -18.35 17.99 -3.73
C ASN A 153 -17.21 18.98 -4.05
N LYS A 154 -15.96 18.70 -3.65
CA LYS A 154 -14.79 19.56 -3.92
C LYS A 154 -14.23 19.37 -5.33
N TRP A 155 -14.43 18.19 -5.90
CA TRP A 155 -13.87 17.77 -7.19
C TRP A 155 -14.86 16.94 -7.97
N THR A 156 -14.72 16.95 -9.28
CA THR A 156 -15.56 16.13 -10.18
C THR A 156 -14.87 14.84 -10.63
N ASP A 157 -13.55 14.75 -10.46
CA ASP A 157 -12.75 13.62 -10.92
C ASP A 157 -11.45 13.46 -10.11
N ARG A 158 -10.78 12.31 -10.31
CA ARG A 158 -9.53 11.96 -9.64
C ARG A 158 -8.34 12.84 -10.03
N LEU A 159 -8.32 13.39 -11.25
CA LEU A 159 -7.20 14.21 -11.72
C LEU A 159 -7.13 15.48 -10.88
N GLN A 160 -8.27 16.11 -10.60
CA GLN A 160 -8.34 17.28 -9.75
C GLN A 160 -7.92 16.97 -8.31
N ILE A 161 -8.35 15.83 -7.75
CA ILE A 161 -7.96 15.38 -6.41
C ILE A 161 -6.43 15.25 -6.31
N TYR A 162 -5.80 14.49 -7.20
CA TYR A 162 -4.37 14.23 -7.10
C TYR A 162 -3.50 15.42 -7.53
N THR A 163 -4.03 16.31 -8.38
CA THR A 163 -3.38 17.61 -8.64
C THR A 163 -3.37 18.45 -7.36
N TRP A 164 -4.53 18.60 -6.71
CA TRP A 164 -4.61 19.33 -5.44
C TRP A 164 -3.72 18.70 -4.37
N ALA A 165 -3.74 17.38 -4.21
CA ALA A 165 -2.91 16.70 -3.22
C ALA A 165 -1.42 16.93 -3.50
N MET A 166 -1.00 16.87 -4.77
CA MET A 166 0.39 17.14 -5.14
C MET A 166 0.81 18.58 -4.79
N ASP A 167 -0.07 19.55 -5.01
CA ASP A 167 0.22 20.97 -4.79
C ASP A 167 0.19 21.36 -3.29
N ASN A 168 -0.60 20.66 -2.48
CA ASN A 168 -0.87 21.06 -1.09
C ASN A 168 -0.25 20.12 -0.05
N LEU A 169 -0.12 18.82 -0.35
CA LEU A 169 0.23 17.79 0.64
C LEU A 169 1.59 17.14 0.38
N PHE A 170 2.05 17.06 -0.88
CA PHE A 170 3.24 16.27 -1.24
C PHE A 170 4.51 16.64 -0.46
N GLU A 171 4.79 17.94 -0.32
CA GLU A 171 5.99 18.42 0.40
C GLU A 171 5.91 18.22 1.92
N GLN A 172 4.71 17.97 2.47
CA GLN A 172 4.50 17.69 3.89
C GLN A 172 4.57 16.18 4.19
N CYS A 173 4.34 15.34 3.18
CA CYS A 173 4.45 13.89 3.28
C CYS A 173 5.90 13.43 3.41
N LYS A 174 6.08 12.20 3.89
CA LYS A 174 7.41 11.59 4.05
C LYS A 174 8.16 11.52 2.71
N PRO A 175 9.38 12.07 2.62
CA PRO A 175 10.16 12.01 1.38
C PRO A 175 10.64 10.59 1.07
N GLY A 176 10.97 10.35 -0.20
CA GLY A 176 11.57 9.11 -0.67
C GLY A 176 10.62 7.93 -0.87
N VAL A 177 9.37 8.04 -0.42
CA VAL A 177 8.34 7.02 -0.55
C VAL A 177 7.01 7.61 -1.01
N VAL A 178 6.26 6.85 -1.80
CA VAL A 178 4.86 7.13 -2.18
C VAL A 178 4.08 5.82 -2.19
N ALA A 179 2.75 5.88 -2.28
CA ALA A 179 1.91 4.70 -2.45
C ALA A 179 0.92 4.86 -3.60
N CYS A 180 0.75 3.80 -4.39
CA CYS A 180 -0.31 3.69 -5.38
C CYS A 180 -1.41 2.76 -4.85
N ILE A 181 -2.52 3.32 -4.37
CA ILE A 181 -3.62 2.57 -3.75
C ILE A 181 -4.91 2.92 -4.46
N GLU A 182 -5.54 1.95 -5.12
CA GLU A 182 -6.82 2.16 -5.80
C GLU A 182 -8.00 1.94 -4.84
N PRO A 183 -8.77 2.99 -4.50
CA PRO A 183 -9.91 2.85 -3.57
C PRO A 183 -11.04 1.95 -4.10
N GLY A 184 -11.15 1.80 -5.43
CA GLY A 184 -12.15 0.94 -6.07
C GLY A 184 -11.96 -0.56 -5.80
N TRP A 185 -10.84 -0.96 -5.20
CA TRP A 185 -10.66 -2.31 -4.65
C TRP A 185 -11.36 -2.49 -3.30
N GLN A 186 -11.61 -1.40 -2.58
CA GLN A 186 -12.19 -1.40 -1.23
C GLN A 186 -11.39 -2.24 -0.23
N ARG A 187 -10.06 -2.20 -0.37
CA ARG A 187 -9.09 -2.92 0.46
C ARG A 187 -8.24 -1.91 1.24
N PRO A 188 -8.63 -1.57 2.49
CA PRO A 188 -7.98 -0.54 3.29
C PRO A 188 -6.81 -1.07 4.15
N GLU A 189 -6.42 -2.34 3.98
CA GLU A 189 -5.45 -3.06 4.81
C GLU A 189 -4.14 -2.29 5.01
N PHE A 190 -3.63 -1.65 3.95
CA PHE A 190 -2.36 -0.93 4.00
C PHE A 190 -2.49 0.54 4.46
N LEU A 191 -3.72 1.05 4.64
CA LEU A 191 -3.93 2.47 4.97
C LEU A 191 -3.35 2.83 6.33
N ASP A 192 -3.24 1.87 7.25
CA ASP A 192 -2.66 2.05 8.57
C ASP A 192 -1.21 2.58 8.49
N TYR A 193 -0.38 1.98 7.64
CA TYR A 193 0.99 2.40 7.44
C TYR A 193 1.11 3.72 6.67
N LEU A 194 0.17 3.99 5.75
CA LEU A 194 0.11 5.28 5.05
C LEU A 194 -0.13 6.42 6.03
N VAL A 195 -1.07 6.23 6.97
CA VAL A 195 -1.35 7.20 8.03
C VAL A 195 -0.17 7.31 8.98
N GLU A 196 0.35 6.18 9.47
CA GLU A 196 1.48 6.14 10.40
C GLU A 196 2.66 6.98 9.90
N GLU A 197 3.12 6.66 8.69
CA GLU A 197 4.35 7.20 8.10
C GLU A 197 4.10 8.44 7.23
N ARG A 198 2.87 8.96 7.17
CA ARG A 198 2.48 10.15 6.39
C ARG A 198 2.88 10.04 4.92
N ILE A 199 2.59 8.90 4.32
CA ILE A 199 2.99 8.58 2.94
C ILE A 199 2.03 9.26 1.96
N PHE A 200 2.60 9.90 0.93
CA PHE A 200 1.80 10.47 -0.15
C PHE A 200 1.17 9.36 -0.99
N THR A 201 -0.15 9.39 -1.13
CA THR A 201 -0.94 8.32 -1.74
C THR A 201 -1.69 8.81 -2.96
N TYR A 202 -1.63 8.05 -4.05
CA TYR A 202 -2.35 8.35 -5.28
C TYR A 202 -2.92 7.10 -5.96
N SER A 203 -3.81 7.29 -6.94
CA SER A 203 -4.29 6.21 -7.82
C SER A 203 -4.56 6.77 -9.22
N LEU A 204 -3.52 6.72 -10.05
CA LEU A 204 -3.49 7.24 -11.42
C LEU A 204 -2.99 6.15 -12.36
N SER A 205 -3.56 6.11 -13.57
CA SER A 205 -3.14 5.19 -14.60
C SER A 205 -1.70 5.45 -15.04
N SER A 206 -1.00 4.35 -15.24
CA SER A 206 0.35 4.21 -15.79
C SER A 206 0.32 3.82 -17.28
N ARG A 207 -0.81 3.31 -17.78
CA ARG A 207 -0.99 2.88 -19.15
C ARG A 207 -1.36 4.02 -20.09
N HIS A 208 -0.66 4.04 -21.21
CA HIS A 208 -1.14 4.64 -22.44
C HIS A 208 -0.67 3.78 -23.61
N GLU A 209 -1.60 3.24 -24.40
CA GLU A 209 -1.27 2.39 -25.53
C GLU A 209 -0.50 3.14 -26.63
N GLY A 210 0.39 2.45 -27.35
CA GLY A 210 1.12 3.01 -28.48
C GLY A 210 2.61 3.20 -28.23
N LEU A 211 3.20 4.19 -28.92
CA LEU A 211 4.65 4.26 -29.12
C LEU A 211 5.46 4.28 -27.80
N GLY A 212 5.05 5.08 -26.83
CA GLY A 212 5.77 5.20 -25.56
C GLY A 212 5.84 3.86 -24.81
N ASN A 213 4.70 3.18 -24.63
CA ASN A 213 4.67 1.87 -23.98
C ASN A 213 5.47 0.83 -24.78
N LYS A 214 5.37 0.82 -26.11
CA LYS A 214 6.16 -0.08 -26.98
C LYS A 214 7.66 0.14 -26.84
N LEU A 215 8.12 1.37 -26.66
CA LEU A 215 9.53 1.67 -26.41
C LEU A 215 9.98 1.19 -25.03
N LEU A 216 9.15 1.34 -23.99
CA LEU A 216 9.46 0.76 -22.68
C LEU A 216 9.52 -0.77 -22.74
N MET A 217 8.58 -1.40 -23.46
CA MET A 217 8.58 -2.84 -23.73
C MET A 217 9.80 -3.30 -24.52
N LEU A 218 10.24 -2.53 -25.52
CA LEU A 218 11.47 -2.82 -26.25
C LEU A 218 12.67 -2.86 -25.29
N LEU A 219 12.76 -1.92 -24.36
CA LEU A 219 13.85 -1.88 -23.38
C LEU A 219 13.77 -3.02 -22.35
N ALA A 220 12.56 -3.49 -22.01
CA ALA A 220 12.34 -4.50 -20.97
C ALA A 220 12.28 -5.94 -21.48
N PHE A 221 11.76 -6.16 -22.70
CA PHE A 221 11.49 -7.49 -23.29
C PHE A 221 11.77 -7.56 -24.80
N GLY A 222 12.40 -6.53 -25.40
CA GLY A 222 12.75 -6.54 -26.81
C GLY A 222 13.80 -7.58 -27.23
N PRO A 223 14.01 -7.79 -28.54
CA PRO A 223 15.00 -8.73 -29.04
C PRO A 223 16.42 -8.42 -28.51
N PRO A 224 17.19 -9.43 -28.03
CA PRO A 224 18.51 -9.22 -27.44
C PRO A 224 19.47 -8.42 -28.33
N ALA A 225 19.55 -8.77 -29.62
CA ALA A 225 20.45 -8.11 -30.57
C ALA A 225 20.22 -6.58 -30.68
N LEU A 226 18.97 -6.13 -30.58
CA LEU A 226 18.66 -4.70 -30.62
C LEU A 226 18.90 -4.04 -29.27
N ARG A 227 18.50 -4.70 -28.18
CA ARG A 227 18.68 -4.18 -26.82
C ARG A 227 20.15 -4.02 -26.46
N GLU A 228 20.97 -5.03 -26.72
CA GLU A 228 22.39 -5.01 -26.39
C GLU A 228 23.09 -3.81 -27.05
N VAL A 229 22.77 -3.51 -28.31
CA VAL A 229 23.28 -2.31 -29.00
C VAL A 229 22.79 -1.03 -28.34
N ILE A 230 21.50 -0.93 -28.01
CA ILE A 230 20.93 0.23 -27.32
C ILE A 230 21.64 0.49 -25.99
N PHE A 231 21.84 -0.56 -25.17
CA PHE A 231 22.50 -0.47 -23.87
C PHE A 231 24.01 -0.22 -24.01
N ALA A 232 24.69 -0.86 -24.98
CA ALA A 232 26.11 -0.64 -25.25
C ALA A 232 26.40 0.81 -25.66
N LEU A 233 25.49 1.44 -26.42
CA LEU A 233 25.57 2.84 -26.81
C LEU A 233 24.97 3.81 -25.78
N ARG A 234 24.48 3.31 -24.62
CA ARG A 234 23.81 4.10 -23.57
C ARG A 234 22.61 4.92 -24.07
N LEU A 235 21.91 4.41 -25.08
CA LEU A 235 20.71 5.02 -25.66
C LEU A 235 19.43 4.67 -24.87
N ASP A 236 19.52 3.76 -23.90
CA ASP A 236 18.40 3.36 -23.05
C ASP A 236 17.81 4.55 -22.27
N ALA A 237 18.65 5.40 -21.68
CA ALA A 237 18.21 6.57 -20.91
C ALA A 237 17.44 7.61 -21.75
N PRO A 238 17.94 8.08 -22.91
CA PRO A 238 17.17 9.00 -23.75
C PRO A 238 15.89 8.36 -24.30
N ILE A 239 15.90 7.07 -24.65
CA ILE A 239 14.70 6.36 -25.09
C ILE A 239 13.64 6.33 -23.98
N ARG A 240 14.02 5.98 -22.74
CA ARG A 240 13.09 6.02 -21.59
C ARG A 240 12.49 7.40 -21.37
N LYS A 241 13.32 8.45 -21.37
CA LYS A 241 12.86 9.84 -21.20
C LYS A 241 11.87 10.24 -22.30
N PHE A 242 12.17 9.90 -23.55
CA PHE A 242 11.28 10.17 -24.68
C PHE A 242 9.96 9.40 -24.54
N ALA A 243 10.01 8.11 -24.22
CA ALA A 243 8.82 7.27 -24.04
C ALA A 243 7.88 7.82 -22.95
N LEU A 244 8.41 8.15 -21.78
CA LEU A 244 7.64 8.74 -20.68
C LEU A 244 7.05 10.11 -21.05
N HIS A 245 7.84 10.96 -21.72
CA HIS A 245 7.36 12.25 -22.22
C HIS A 245 6.22 12.07 -23.24
N TRP A 246 6.36 11.12 -24.16
CA TRP A 246 5.33 10.82 -25.16
C TRP A 246 4.03 10.36 -24.51
N MET A 247 4.09 9.44 -23.54
CA MET A 247 2.91 8.97 -22.82
C MET A 247 2.25 10.12 -22.03
N ALA A 248 3.04 10.96 -21.37
CA ALA A 248 2.55 12.12 -20.61
C ALA A 248 1.87 13.18 -21.49
N ARG A 249 2.24 13.30 -22.77
CA ARG A 249 1.54 14.19 -23.71
C ARG A 249 0.16 13.67 -24.12
N ARG A 250 -0.09 12.37 -23.95
CA ARG A 250 -1.30 11.71 -24.43
C ARG A 250 -2.29 11.38 -23.31
N SER A 251 -1.81 11.23 -22.07
CA SER A 251 -2.65 10.98 -20.90
C SER A 251 -2.26 11.91 -19.74
N GLN A 252 -3.26 12.63 -19.21
CA GLN A 252 -3.07 13.49 -18.04
C GLN A 252 -2.79 12.67 -16.78
N GLU A 253 -3.43 11.50 -16.61
CA GLU A 253 -3.14 10.61 -15.48
C GLU A 253 -1.67 10.18 -15.49
N VAL A 254 -1.17 9.76 -16.66
CA VAL A 254 0.24 9.38 -16.83
C VAL A 254 1.18 10.56 -16.58
N LYS A 255 0.80 11.77 -17.02
CA LYS A 255 1.59 12.98 -16.78
C LYS A 255 1.74 13.28 -15.29
N ILE A 256 0.65 13.22 -14.53
CA ILE A 256 0.67 13.47 -13.09
C ILE A 256 1.42 12.34 -12.37
N SER A 257 1.15 11.06 -12.71
CA SER A 257 1.86 9.90 -12.16
C SER A 257 3.38 10.01 -12.37
N ASN A 258 3.82 10.34 -13.60
CA ASN A 258 5.24 10.59 -13.90
C ASN A 258 5.82 11.75 -13.09
N THR A 259 5.03 12.79 -12.83
CA THR A 259 5.48 13.95 -12.06
C THR A 259 5.69 13.57 -10.59
N ILE A 260 4.71 12.89 -9.99
CA ILE A 260 4.80 12.36 -8.62
C ILE A 260 6.02 11.44 -8.49
N GLN A 261 6.11 10.41 -9.33
CA GLN A 261 7.20 9.42 -9.31
C GLN A 261 8.58 10.06 -9.46
N ARG A 262 8.75 11.02 -10.38
CA ARG A 262 10.03 11.73 -10.55
C ARG A 262 10.38 12.68 -9.42
N LYS A 263 9.41 13.16 -8.64
CA LYS A 263 9.66 13.97 -7.45
C LYS A 263 10.12 13.14 -6.25
N VAL A 264 9.89 11.82 -6.26
CA VAL A 264 10.36 10.93 -5.19
C VAL A 264 11.90 10.86 -5.21
N ARG A 265 12.52 11.44 -4.18
CA ARG A 265 13.97 11.42 -3.95
C ARG A 265 14.27 10.74 -2.62
N SER A 266 15.19 9.79 -2.63
CA SER A 266 15.63 9.03 -1.45
C SER A 266 17.14 8.91 -1.48
N GLU A 267 17.77 8.86 -0.30
CA GLU A 267 19.20 8.57 -0.15
C GLU A 267 19.55 7.13 -0.54
N THR A 268 18.58 6.22 -0.45
CA THR A 268 18.71 4.81 -0.85
C THR A 268 18.03 4.59 -2.19
N TYR A 269 16.79 4.09 -2.16
CA TYR A 269 16.00 3.79 -3.34
C TYR A 269 14.63 4.44 -3.23
N PRO A 270 14.27 5.36 -4.16
CA PRO A 270 12.90 5.83 -4.30
C PRO A 270 11.94 4.65 -4.38
N THR A 271 10.96 4.61 -3.49
CA THR A 271 10.09 3.43 -3.34
C THR A 271 8.64 3.82 -3.55
N ILE A 272 7.91 2.96 -4.27
CA ILE A 272 6.46 3.02 -4.39
C ILE A 272 5.86 1.78 -3.72
N PHE A 273 4.97 1.99 -2.76
CA PHE A 273 4.19 0.94 -2.11
C PHE A 273 2.86 0.71 -2.82
N GLY A 274 2.22 -0.42 -2.52
CA GLY A 274 0.87 -0.72 -2.95
C GLY A 274 0.87 -1.44 -4.30
N TRP A 275 0.11 -0.89 -5.23
CA TRP A 275 -0.25 -1.44 -6.54
C TRP A 275 -1.02 -2.76 -6.49
N HIS A 276 -2.30 -2.69 -6.85
CA HIS A 276 -2.99 -3.50 -7.84
C HIS A 276 -4.16 -2.61 -8.32
N THR A 277 -4.54 -2.71 -9.59
CA THR A 277 -5.63 -1.88 -10.12
C THR A 277 -6.51 -2.62 -11.12
N LYS A 278 -7.80 -2.26 -11.16
CA LYS A 278 -8.78 -2.71 -12.17
C LYS A 278 -8.68 -1.93 -13.48
N ARG A 279 -7.95 -0.81 -13.49
CA ARG A 279 -7.89 0.14 -14.62
C ARG A 279 -6.59 0.05 -15.42
N ASP A 280 -5.62 -0.69 -14.92
CA ASP A 280 -4.27 -0.78 -15.49
C ASP A 280 -3.78 -2.23 -15.47
N ASP A 281 -2.63 -2.47 -16.08
CA ASP A 281 -1.97 -3.77 -16.07
C ASP A 281 -0.60 -3.70 -15.38
N GLU A 282 -0.17 -4.84 -14.82
CA GLU A 282 1.09 -4.97 -14.08
C GLU A 282 2.27 -4.49 -14.91
N LEU A 283 2.28 -4.88 -16.18
CA LEU A 283 3.40 -4.65 -17.06
C LEU A 283 3.57 -3.15 -17.36
N SER A 284 2.48 -2.44 -17.62
CA SER A 284 2.46 -0.98 -17.81
C SER A 284 2.91 -0.24 -16.55
N PHE A 285 2.41 -0.63 -15.39
CA PHE A 285 2.80 -0.02 -14.11
C PHE A 285 4.27 -0.25 -13.79
N MET A 286 4.74 -1.50 -13.87
CA MET A 286 6.14 -1.88 -13.64
C MET A 286 7.08 -1.18 -14.61
N SER A 287 6.67 -1.02 -15.87
CA SER A 287 7.47 -0.32 -16.87
C SER A 287 7.58 1.17 -16.58
N GLN A 288 6.48 1.82 -16.20
CA GLN A 288 6.49 3.24 -15.85
C GLN A 288 7.37 3.51 -14.63
N LEU A 289 7.14 2.79 -13.52
CA LEU A 289 7.88 3.03 -12.27
C LEU A 289 9.37 2.71 -12.44
N SER A 290 9.71 1.64 -13.16
CA SER A 290 11.11 1.28 -13.41
C SER A 290 11.77 2.33 -14.29
N ALA A 291 11.06 2.87 -15.28
CA ALA A 291 11.57 3.93 -16.13
C ALA A 291 11.75 5.27 -15.40
N ASN A 292 10.94 5.54 -14.37
CA ASN A 292 11.11 6.66 -13.45
C ASN A 292 12.14 6.40 -12.33
N GLY A 293 12.67 5.17 -12.24
CA GLY A 293 13.75 4.80 -11.30
C GLY A 293 13.28 4.47 -9.89
N LEU A 294 12.04 3.98 -9.72
CA LEU A 294 11.51 3.54 -8.44
C LEU A 294 11.56 2.03 -8.28
N ARG A 295 11.53 1.57 -7.02
CA ARG A 295 11.28 0.18 -6.64
C ARG A 295 9.85 -0.01 -6.20
N LEU A 296 9.19 -1.09 -6.63
CA LEU A 296 7.89 -1.49 -6.11
C LEU A 296 8.04 -2.33 -4.83
N VAL A 297 7.22 -2.03 -3.82
CA VAL A 297 6.89 -2.93 -2.71
C VAL A 297 5.40 -3.26 -2.82
N PRO A 298 5.03 -4.48 -3.30
CA PRO A 298 3.63 -4.85 -3.50
C PRO A 298 2.95 -5.06 -2.14
N ALA A 299 2.24 -4.04 -1.66
CA ALA A 299 1.75 -3.98 -0.28
C ALA A 299 0.25 -3.68 -0.15
N HIS A 300 -0.49 -3.62 -1.26
CA HIS A 300 -1.89 -3.17 -1.26
C HIS A 300 -2.85 -3.98 -0.34
N LEU A 301 -2.54 -5.24 -0.05
CA LEU A 301 -3.28 -6.11 0.88
C LEU A 301 -2.50 -6.41 2.17
N ALA A 302 -1.36 -5.76 2.39
CA ALA A 302 -0.57 -5.99 3.59
C ALA A 302 -1.26 -5.28 4.77
N GLY A 303 -2.04 -6.04 5.53
CA GLY A 303 -2.66 -5.59 6.76
C GLY A 303 -1.64 -5.40 7.88
N ASN A 304 -2.00 -4.58 8.88
CA ASN A 304 -1.27 -4.44 10.15
C ASN A 304 0.19 -3.98 10.00
N PHE A 305 0.56 -3.37 8.88
CA PHE A 305 1.95 -3.04 8.57
C PHE A 305 2.50 -2.00 9.57
N SER A 306 1.66 -1.08 10.06
CA SER A 306 2.01 -0.15 11.14
C SER A 306 2.24 -0.81 12.49
N PHE A 307 1.58 -1.93 12.75
CA PHE A 307 1.84 -2.72 13.95
C PHE A 307 3.15 -3.49 13.81
N HIS A 308 3.31 -4.20 12.69
CA HIS A 308 4.48 -5.04 12.42
C HIS A 308 5.78 -4.23 12.36
N SER A 309 5.74 -3.01 11.79
CA SER A 309 6.90 -2.12 11.65
C SER A 309 7.50 -1.68 12.99
N LYS A 310 6.74 -1.78 14.09
CA LYS A 310 7.13 -1.38 15.45
C LYS A 310 7.50 -2.54 16.37
N LEU A 311 7.52 -3.76 15.85
CA LEU A 311 7.95 -4.90 16.62
C LEU A 311 9.47 -4.91 16.73
N GLU A 312 9.95 -5.04 17.96
CA GLU A 312 11.37 -5.30 18.21
C GLU A 312 11.74 -6.65 17.61
N PRO A 313 12.85 -6.77 16.87
CA PRO A 313 13.32 -8.06 16.39
C PRO A 313 13.48 -9.04 17.55
N LEU A 314 13.08 -10.29 17.32
CA LEU A 314 13.36 -11.36 18.28
C LEU A 314 14.88 -11.41 18.49
N LYS A 315 15.31 -11.60 19.74
CA LYS A 315 16.73 -11.77 20.05
C LYS A 315 17.21 -13.05 19.39
N GLU A 316 17.73 -12.94 18.17
CA GLU A 316 18.35 -14.06 17.50
C GLU A 316 19.51 -14.55 18.35
N LYS A 317 19.56 -15.85 18.64
CA LYS A 317 20.84 -16.49 18.96
C LYS A 317 21.74 -16.18 17.76
N PRO A 318 22.96 -15.65 17.95
CA PRO A 318 23.82 -15.27 16.84
C PRO A 318 23.92 -16.45 15.88
N PHE A 319 23.55 -16.21 14.62
CA PHE A 319 23.67 -17.18 13.56
C PHE A 319 25.16 -17.54 13.47
N LYS A 320 25.56 -18.69 14.03
CA LYS A 320 26.90 -19.23 13.82
C LYS A 320 26.96 -19.62 12.34
N ALA A 321 27.39 -18.68 11.51
CA ALA A 321 27.75 -18.97 10.13
C ALA A 321 28.71 -20.18 10.16
N ARG A 322 28.24 -21.34 9.69
CA ARG A 322 29.15 -22.44 9.41
C ARG A 322 30.06 -21.92 8.32
N SER A 323 31.33 -21.67 8.65
CA SER A 323 32.33 -21.35 7.64
C SER A 323 32.32 -22.50 6.65
N PHE A 324 31.93 -22.24 5.41
CA PHE A 324 32.25 -23.13 4.31
C PHE A 324 33.77 -23.07 4.13
N LYS A 325 34.51 -23.89 4.88
CA LYS A 325 35.87 -24.24 4.50
C LYS A 325 35.74 -24.99 3.18
N GLY A 326 36.14 -24.33 2.10
CA GLY A 326 36.11 -24.90 0.76
C GLY A 326 36.78 -26.27 0.75
N LYS A 327 36.01 -27.29 0.38
CA LYS A 327 36.59 -28.54 -0.12
C LYS A 327 37.05 -28.23 -1.54
N SER A 328 38.37 -28.21 -1.75
CA SER A 328 38.94 -28.20 -3.09
C SER A 328 38.43 -29.43 -3.84
N PHE A 329 37.70 -29.22 -4.92
CA PHE A 329 37.43 -30.29 -5.87
C PHE A 329 38.76 -30.62 -6.56
N LYS A 330 39.30 -31.82 -6.30
CA LYS A 330 40.34 -32.39 -7.14
C LYS A 330 39.72 -32.71 -8.49
N ALA A 331 40.27 -32.13 -9.55
CA ALA A 331 39.99 -32.56 -10.91
C ALA A 331 40.55 -33.98 -11.10
N GLU A 332 39.67 -34.95 -11.28
CA GLU A 332 40.07 -36.25 -11.81
C GLU A 332 40.20 -36.13 -13.32
N SER A 333 41.42 -36.37 -13.80
CA SER A 333 41.76 -36.51 -15.21
C SER A 333 41.09 -37.77 -15.77
N LEU A 334 40.27 -37.59 -16.81
CA LEU A 334 39.83 -38.68 -17.68
C LEU A 334 41.06 -39.25 -18.39
N GLY A 335 41.41 -40.49 -18.04
CA GLY A 335 42.28 -41.37 -18.82
C GLY A 335 41.47 -42.26 -19.73
#